data_AF-A0AAP2UHP3-F1
#
_entry.id   AF-A0AAP2UHP3-F1
#
_cell.length_a   1.000
_cell.length_b   1.000
_cell.length_c   1.000
_cell.angle_alpha   90.00
_cell.angle_beta   90.00
_cell.angle_gamma   90.00
#
_symmetry.space_group_name_H-M   'P 1'
#
loop_
_entity.id
_entity.type
_entity.pdbx_description
1 polymer ?
#
loop_
_entity_poly.entity_id
_entity_poly.type
_entity_poly.pdbx_seq_one_letter_code
_entity_poly.pdbx_strand_id
1 'polypeptide(L)' 'MIIRGKEKWKEVIEAQKQSGLTIKKYCNDNPICISSFYKQKALILDEENIFCFQTASMEPKQVERRTA' A
#
# COMPACT_ATOMS: atom_id res chain seq x y z
N MET A 1 -13.89 -6.60 15.86
CA MET A 1 -13.20 -7.59 15.01
C MET A 1 -11.69 -7.52 15.26
N ILE A 2 -11.03 -8.64 15.58
CA ILE A 2 -9.57 -8.67 15.79
C ILE A 2 -8.92 -9.24 14.53
N ILE A 3 -8.29 -8.36 13.75
CA ILE A 3 -7.57 -8.73 12.53
C ILE A 3 -6.12 -9.03 12.92
N ARG A 4 -5.70 -10.27 12.73
CA ARG A 4 -4.36 -10.75 13.07
C ARG A 4 -3.57 -11.03 11.79
N GLY A 5 -2.33 -10.56 11.76
CA GLY A 5 -1.41 -10.76 10.64
C GLY A 5 -1.46 -9.62 9.61
N LYS A 6 -0.29 -9.28 9.06
CA LYS A 6 -0.13 -8.19 8.09
C LYS A 6 -0.91 -8.43 6.79
N GLU A 7 -0.94 -9.67 6.31
CA GLU A 7 -1.64 -10.03 5.06
C GLU A 7 -3.13 -9.71 5.11
N LYS A 8 -3.80 -10.09 6.20
CA LYS A 8 -5.22 -9.74 6.40
C LYS A 8 -5.46 -8.24 6.47
N TRP A 9 -4.51 -7.47 7.03
CA TRP A 9 -4.60 -6.01 7.02
C TRP A 9 -4.43 -5.42 5.62
N LYS A 10 -3.61 -6.03 4.75
CA LYS A 10 -3.51 -5.63 3.33
C LYS A 10 -4.85 -5.84 2.63
N GLU A 11 -5.46 -7.01 2.77
CA GLU A 11 -6.78 -7.31 2.20
C GLU A 11 -7.84 -6.30 2.65
N VAL A 12 -7.83 -5.92 3.93
CA VAL A 12 -8.78 -4.95 4.50
C VAL A 12 -8.55 -3.54 3.94
N ILE A 13 -7.29 -3.14 3.76
CA ILE A 13 -6.96 -1.84 3.16
C ILE A 13 -7.34 -1.80 1.68
N GLU A 14 -7.11 -2.89 0.95
CA GLU A 14 -7.52 -3.02 -0.45
C GLU A 14 -9.04 -3.04 -0.61
N ALA A 15 -9.75 -3.80 0.22
CA ALA A 15 -11.22 -3.80 0.25
C ALA A 15 -11.77 -2.40 0.57
N GLN A 16 -11.14 -1.68 1.51
CA GLN A 16 -11.50 -0.28 1.78
C GLN A 16 -11.28 0.60 0.54
N LYS A 17 -10.14 0.49 -0.15
CA LYS A 17 -9.87 1.24 -1.40
C LYS A 17 -10.90 0.93 -2.48
N GLN A 18 -11.20 -0.34 -2.71
CA GLN A 18 -12.16 -0.77 -3.73
C GLN A 18 -13.60 -0.33 -3.43
N SER A 19 -13.97 -0.27 -2.15
CA SER A 19 -15.30 0.19 -1.74
C SER A 19 -15.55 1.67 -2.05
N GLY A 20 -14.50 2.47 -2.24
CA GLY A 20 -14.61 3.93 -2.40
C GLY A 20 -15.12 4.67 -1.16
N LEU A 21 -15.36 3.97 -0.04
CA LEU A 21 -15.82 4.55 1.21
C LEU A 21 -14.67 5.28 1.91
N THR A 22 -15.00 6.33 2.65
CA THR A 22 -14.04 6.91 3.60
C THR A 22 -13.70 5.89 4.68
N ILE A 23 -12.46 5.93 5.19
CA ILE A 23 -11.98 5.01 6.24
C ILE A 23 -12.94 5.01 7.44
N LYS A 24 -13.41 6.19 7.86
CA LYS A 24 -14.37 6.31 8.97
C LYS A 24 -15.67 5.55 8.72
N LYS A 25 -16.22 5.65 7.50
CA LYS A 25 -17.45 4.94 7.13
C LYS A 25 -17.19 3.44 7.03
N TYR A 26 -16.12 3.04 6.35
CA TYR A 26 -15.71 1.64 6.24
C TYR A 26 -15.48 0.96 7.60
N CYS A 27 -14.87 1.66 8.57
CA CYS A 27 -14.66 1.17 9.93
C CYS A 27 -15.91 1.25 10.84
N ASN A 28 -16.94 2.00 10.45
CA ASN A 28 -18.24 1.95 11.11
C ASN A 28 -19.05 0.75 10.62
N ASP A 29 -19.02 0.49 9.30
CA ASP A 29 -19.74 -0.62 8.67
C ASP A 29 -19.09 -1.98 8.97
N ASN A 30 -17.76 -2.02 9.02
CA ASN A 30 -16.99 -3.19 9.48
C ASN A 30 -16.47 -2.88 10.88
N PRO A 31 -16.80 -3.64 11.94
CA PRO A 31 -16.47 -3.34 13.34
C PRO A 31 -14.96 -3.43 13.63
N ILE A 32 -14.22 -2.50 13.04
CA ILE A 32 -12.77 -2.35 12.99
C ILE A 32 -12.47 -1.04 13.73
N CYS A 33 -11.54 -1.09 14.67
CA CYS A 33 -11.11 0.14 15.33
C CYS A 33 -10.37 1.05 14.35
N ILE A 34 -10.86 2.29 14.21
CA ILE A 34 -10.27 3.32 13.35
C ILE A 34 -8.78 3.53 13.69
N SER A 35 -8.43 3.58 14.97
CA SER A 35 -7.05 3.73 15.43
C SER A 35 -6.13 2.60 14.94
N SER A 36 -6.60 1.36 14.99
CA SER A 36 -5.87 0.20 14.48
C SER A 36 -5.68 0.26 12.97
N PHE A 37 -6.73 0.68 12.24
CA PHE A 37 -6.67 0.83 10.79
C PHE A 37 -5.57 1.81 10.37
N TYR A 38 -5.51 3.00 10.98
CA TYR A 38 -4.48 3.98 10.65
C TYR A 38 -3.06 3.49 10.97
N LYS A 39 -2.87 2.85 12.14
CA LYS A 39 -1.56 2.28 12.50
C LYS A 39 -1.09 1.25 11.47
N GLN A 40 -1.97 0.34 11.07
CA GLN A 40 -1.62 -0.72 10.12
C GLN A 40 -1.41 -0.20 8.71
N LYS A 41 -2.23 0.76 8.28
CA LYS A 41 -2.06 1.44 6.99
C LYS A 41 -0.72 2.17 6.90
N ALA A 42 -0.29 2.85 7.98
CA ALA A 42 1.02 3.50 8.02
C ALA A 42 2.16 2.48 7.92
N LEU A 43 2.11 1.39 8.69
CA LEU A 43 3.13 0.34 8.67
C LEU A 43 3.27 -0.33 7.29
N ILE A 44 2.15 -0.56 6.59
CA ILE A 44 2.15 -1.20 5.27
C ILE A 44 2.66 -0.23 4.19
N LEU A 45 2.29 1.05 4.26
CA LEU A 45 2.79 2.06 3.31
C LEU A 45 4.29 2.32 3.47
N ASP A 46 4.81 2.28 4.70
CA ASP A 46 6.24 2.43 4.98
C ASP A 46 7.06 1.29 4.35
N GLU A 47 6.56 0.04 4.42
CA GLU A 47 7.16 -1.10 3.73
C GLU A 47 7.15 -0.96 2.19
N GLU A 48 6.05 -0.48 1.59
CA GLU A 48 6.02 -0.25 0.13
C GLU A 48 6.98 0.88 -0.30
N ASN A 49 7.17 1.90 0.54
CA ASN A 49 8.08 3.00 0.26
C ASN A 49 9.56 2.55 0.33
N ILE A 50 9.89 1.66 1.27
CA ILE A 50 11.23 1.05 1.38
C ILE A 50 11.59 0.22 0.12
N PHE A 51 10.60 -0.35 -0.57
CA PHE A 51 10.84 -1.14 -1.78
C PHE A 51 11.15 -0.29 -3.03
N CYS A 52 10.83 1.01 -3.03
CA CYS A 52 11.09 1.91 -4.16
C CYS A 52 12.55 2.38 -4.27
N PHE A 53 13.38 2.25 -3.23
CA PHE A 53 14.78 2.68 -3.27
C PHE A 53 15.73 1.65 -3.91
N GLN A 54 15.28 0.43 -4.18
CA GLN A 54 16.14 -0.63 -4.73
C GLN A 54 16.01 -0.84 -6.25
N THR A 55 14.97 -0.34 -6.90
CA THR A 55 14.73 -0.59 -8.34
C THR A 55 15.05 0.58 -9.27
N ALA A 56 15.38 1.77 -8.74
CA ALA A 56 15.74 2.94 -9.53
C ALA A 56 17.13 2.87 -10.20
N SER A 57 17.90 1.77 -10.03
CA SER A 57 19.29 1.66 -10.54
C SER A 57 19.45 0.90 -11.87
N MET A 58 18.38 0.58 -12.59
CA MET A 58 18.49 0.09 -13.98
C MET A 58 17.78 1.05 -14.93
N GLU A 59 18.43 2.16 -15.26
CA GLU A 59 18.12 2.89 -16.48
C GLU A 59 18.60 2.06 -17.70
N PRO A 60 17.75 1.71 -18.67
CA PRO A 60 18.21 1.20 -19.95
C PRO A 60 18.79 2.37 -20.75
N LYS A 61 20.12 2.48 -20.77
CA LYS A 61 20.87 3.41 -21.63
C LYS A 61 20.49 3.12 -23.08
N GLN A 62 19.66 4.00 -23.67
CA GLN A 62 19.27 3.93 -25.07
C GLN A 62 20.53 3.91 -25.95
N VAL A 63 20.67 2.87 -26.78
CA VAL A 63 21.67 2.81 -27.83
C VAL A 63 21.17 3.68 -28.97
N GLU A 64 21.63 4.93 -29.08
CA GLU A 64 21.47 5.70 -30.31
C GLU A 64 22.76 5.59 -31.12
N ARG A 65 22.70 4.73 -32.13
CA ARG A 65 23.65 4.66 -33.23
C ARG A 65 23.67 6.03 -33.91
N ARG A 66 24.84 6.66 -34.03
CA ARG A 66 25.09 7.63 -35.11
C ARG A 66 26.45 7.37 -35.75
N THR A 67 26.32 6.98 -37.01
CA THR A 67 27.27 6.89 -38.10
C THR A 67 28.16 8.12 -38.22
N ALA A 68 29.45 7.91 -38.45
CA ALA A 68 30.29 8.67 -39.38
C ALA A 68 31.49 7.80 -39.77
#